data_AF-U1QVA0-F1
#
_entry.id   AF-U1QVA0-F1
#
_cell.length_a   1.000
_cell.length_b   1.000
_cell.length_c   1.000
_cell.angle_alpha   90.00
_cell.angle_beta   90.00
_cell.angle_gamma   90.00
#
_symmetry.space_group_name_H-M   'P 1'
#
loop_
_entity.id
_entity.type
_entity.pdbx_description
1 polymer ?
#
loop_
_entity_poly.entity_id
_entity_poly.type
_entity_poly.pdbx_seq_one_letter_code
_entity_poly.pdbx_strand_id
1 'polypeptide(L)'
;MTENNENREKADVELASAPVDEQAQEQAEEAIEQHKKSHRKRAMVLTVIFAVIAALLVTAFVWPGWARKTATNSAAVATGQEEVVAVDPVALPSNATDLEKILPDTVGSYARGEVKSTTVWQSAEPVEEYEVTYMTGDSSADIQLTVGQWTASQYAKEQYNSLIHNLNSEATATGKVNVGGNETGTYEIHPAPDNKKNSVVVWHNETAVMYAVGSKNAVNNFFANFPY
;
A
#
# COMPACT_ATOMS: atom_id res chain seq x y z
N MET A 1 -23.72 36.25 79.77
CA MET A 1 -22.68 36.69 78.84
C MET A 1 -22.02 35.41 78.32
N THR A 2 -22.65 34.73 77.35
CA THR A 2 -22.30 34.73 75.91
C THR A 2 -20.95 34.03 75.71
N GLU A 3 -20.73 32.95 74.95
CA GLU A 3 -21.49 31.99 74.15
C GLU A 3 -20.48 30.88 73.80
N ASN A 4 -20.95 29.67 73.57
CA ASN A 4 -20.40 28.67 72.62
C ASN A 4 -18.90 28.38 72.64
N ASN A 5 -18.50 27.29 73.31
CA ASN A 5 -17.36 26.49 72.85
C ASN A 5 -17.52 25.03 73.30
N GLU A 6 -18.65 24.44 72.91
CA GLU A 6 -18.94 23.02 73.04
C GLU A 6 -18.23 22.29 71.90
N ASN A 7 -16.91 22.11 72.00
CA ASN A 7 -16.24 21.14 71.12
C ASN A 7 -14.86 20.72 71.61
N ARG A 8 -14.78 20.14 72.81
CA ARG A 8 -13.59 19.41 73.26
C ARG A 8 -13.95 18.30 74.23
N GLU A 9 -14.44 17.18 73.73
CA GLU A 9 -14.10 15.91 74.38
C GLU A 9 -14.08 14.73 73.40
N LYS A 10 -12.85 14.29 73.10
CA LYS A 10 -12.41 12.89 72.90
C LYS A 10 -13.07 12.15 71.72
N ALA A 11 -12.39 12.14 70.58
CA ALA A 11 -11.41 11.11 70.23
C ALA A 11 -12.08 9.74 70.07
N ASP A 12 -12.49 9.43 68.83
CA ASP A 12 -12.29 8.13 68.20
C ASP A 12 -12.66 8.19 66.71
N VAL A 13 -11.67 7.91 65.87
CA VAL A 13 -11.78 7.22 64.57
C VAL A 13 -12.82 7.75 63.57
N GLU A 14 -12.44 8.75 62.77
CA GLU A 14 -12.93 8.87 61.40
C GLU A 14 -12.13 7.85 60.54
N LEU A 15 -12.56 6.59 60.55
CA LEU A 15 -12.43 5.73 59.38
C LEU A 15 -13.77 5.78 58.67
N ALA A 16 -13.73 6.25 57.43
CA ALA A 16 -14.82 6.25 56.49
C ALA A 16 -15.61 4.93 56.55
N SER A 17 -16.86 5.01 56.99
CA SER A 17 -17.90 4.04 56.66
C SER A 17 -18.99 4.78 55.88
N ALA A 18 -18.67 5.13 54.64
CA ALA A 18 -19.68 5.30 53.61
C ALA A 18 -20.13 3.89 53.16
N PRO A 19 -21.43 3.67 52.88
CA PRO A 19 -21.98 2.35 52.61
C PRO A 19 -21.36 1.74 51.34
N VAL A 20 -20.74 0.58 51.54
CA VAL A 20 -20.25 -0.33 50.52
C VAL A 20 -21.44 -0.89 49.73
N ASP A 21 -21.47 -0.56 48.45
CA ASP A 21 -21.83 -1.45 47.32
C ASP A 21 -23.21 -2.14 47.33
N GLU A 22 -24.29 -1.38 47.26
CA GLU A 22 -25.55 -1.91 46.69
C GLU A 22 -25.69 -1.52 45.20
N GLN A 23 -25.30 -0.29 44.83
CA GLN A 23 -25.27 0.13 43.42
C GLN A 23 -24.14 -0.51 42.61
N ALA A 24 -22.99 -0.80 43.23
CA ALA A 24 -21.90 -1.50 42.55
C ALA A 24 -22.20 -2.99 42.35
N GLN A 25 -23.04 -3.59 43.21
CA GLN A 25 -23.49 -4.97 43.06
C GLN A 25 -24.58 -5.10 41.99
N GLU A 26 -25.54 -4.17 41.91
CA GLU A 26 -26.51 -4.14 40.79
C GLU A 26 -25.82 -3.92 39.44
N GLN A 27 -24.83 -3.02 39.36
CA GLN A 27 -24.07 -2.82 38.12
C GLN A 27 -23.19 -4.03 37.78
N ALA A 28 -22.68 -4.75 38.78
CA ALA A 28 -21.93 -5.99 38.55
C ALA A 28 -22.85 -7.13 38.09
N GLU A 29 -24.07 -7.26 38.61
CA GLU A 29 -25.04 -8.26 38.15
C GLU A 29 -25.57 -7.96 36.75
N GLU A 30 -25.88 -6.70 36.42
CA GLU A 30 -26.24 -6.30 35.05
C GLU A 30 -25.08 -6.52 34.06
N ALA A 31 -23.84 -6.22 34.47
CA ALA A 31 -22.66 -6.48 33.65
C ALA A 31 -22.40 -7.99 33.44
N ILE A 32 -22.66 -8.83 34.46
CA ILE A 32 -22.54 -10.28 34.35
C ILE A 32 -23.64 -10.86 33.45
N GLU A 33 -24.87 -10.33 33.49
CA GLU A 33 -25.96 -10.79 32.64
C GLU A 33 -25.77 -10.39 31.16
N GLN A 34 -25.27 -9.17 30.90
CA GLN A 34 -24.84 -8.78 29.56
C GLN A 34 -23.66 -9.63 29.06
N HIS A 35 -22.73 -10.00 29.95
CA HIS A 35 -21.60 -10.86 29.59
C HIS A 35 -22.07 -12.27 29.19
N LYS A 36 -23.17 -12.78 29.73
CA LYS A 36 -23.70 -14.11 29.38
C LYS A 36 -24.46 -14.14 28.04
N LYS A 37 -25.02 -13.01 27.58
CA LYS A 37 -25.72 -12.91 26.29
C LYS A 37 -24.77 -12.65 25.09
N SER A 38 -23.59 -12.10 25.35
CA SER A 38 -22.54 -11.82 24.36
C SER A 38 -21.70 -13.07 23.98
N HIS A 39 -21.41 -13.94 24.95
CA HIS A 39 -20.60 -15.16 24.69
C HIS A 39 -21.28 -16.17 23.77
N ARG A 40 -22.62 -16.27 23.78
CA ARG A 40 -23.34 -17.19 22.89
C ARG A 40 -23.28 -16.79 21.41
N LYS A 41 -23.17 -15.49 21.10
CA LYS A 41 -23.05 -15.03 19.70
C LYS A 41 -21.59 -14.99 19.22
N ARG A 42 -20.63 -14.73 20.11
CA ARG A 42 -19.19 -14.79 19.76
C ARG A 42 -18.64 -16.22 19.65
N ALA A 43 -19.16 -17.17 20.44
CA ALA A 43 -18.82 -18.58 20.29
C ALA A 43 -19.35 -19.19 18.97
N MET A 44 -20.51 -18.74 18.47
CA MET A 44 -21.08 -19.22 17.21
C MET A 44 -20.28 -18.74 15.98
N VAL A 45 -19.79 -17.49 15.98
CA VAL A 45 -19.02 -16.93 14.86
C VAL A 45 -17.59 -17.50 14.81
N LEU A 46 -16.94 -17.71 15.96
CA LEU A 46 -15.60 -18.33 16.00
C LEU A 46 -15.59 -19.79 15.55
N THR A 47 -16.68 -20.54 15.79
CA THR A 47 -16.80 -21.94 15.36
C THR A 47 -16.92 -22.06 13.83
N VAL A 48 -17.59 -21.11 13.17
CA VAL A 48 -17.70 -21.08 11.69
C VAL A 48 -16.37 -20.70 11.04
N ILE A 49 -15.62 -19.76 11.62
CA ILE A 49 -14.31 -19.35 11.07
C ILE A 49 -13.26 -20.46 11.22
N PHE A 50 -13.20 -21.16 12.37
CA PHE A 50 -12.29 -22.31 12.54
C PHE A 50 -12.69 -23.52 11.67
N ALA A 51 -13.98 -23.75 11.43
CA ALA A 51 -14.42 -24.81 10.52
C ALA A 51 -14.06 -24.51 9.06
N VAL A 52 -14.12 -23.25 8.62
CA VAL A 52 -13.70 -22.83 7.27
C VAL A 52 -12.18 -22.94 7.09
N ILE A 53 -11.39 -22.58 8.11
CA ILE A 53 -9.92 -22.71 8.06
C ILE A 53 -9.49 -24.18 8.15
N ALA A 54 -10.14 -25.00 8.99
CA ALA A 54 -9.85 -26.44 9.06
C ALA A 54 -10.28 -27.19 7.78
N ALA A 55 -11.38 -26.78 7.13
CA ALA A 55 -11.78 -27.32 5.83
C ALA A 55 -10.82 -26.96 4.69
N LEU A 56 -10.03 -25.88 4.83
CA LEU A 56 -9.00 -25.49 3.87
C LEU A 56 -7.65 -26.19 4.12
N LEU A 57 -7.42 -26.79 5.29
CA LEU A 57 -6.13 -27.41 5.65
C LEU A 57 -6.06 -28.93 5.42
N VAL A 58 -7.13 -29.57 4.91
CA VAL A 58 -7.12 -31.03 4.61
C VAL A 58 -6.92 -31.34 3.12
N THR A 59 -6.72 -30.36 2.23
CA THR A 59 -6.45 -30.65 0.79
C THR A 59 -5.04 -30.34 0.32
N ALA A 60 -4.15 -29.90 1.20
CA ALA A 60 -2.75 -29.65 0.87
C ALA A 60 -1.83 -30.81 1.29
N PHE A 61 -2.08 -32.05 0.87
CA PHE A 61 -1.03 -33.09 0.84
C PHE A 61 -1.34 -34.28 -0.09
N VAL A 62 -1.77 -34.02 -1.34
CA VAL A 62 -1.58 -34.97 -2.43
C VAL A 62 -1.05 -34.21 -3.65
N TRP A 63 0.25 -33.94 -3.61
CA TRP A 63 1.02 -33.49 -4.77
C TRP A 63 1.52 -34.72 -5.53
N PRO A 64 0.95 -34.97 -6.71
CA PRO A 64 1.79 -35.08 -7.89
C PRO A 64 1.29 -34.10 -8.96
N GLY A 65 2.21 -33.31 -9.51
CA GLY A 65 1.94 -32.21 -10.44
C GLY A 65 1.40 -32.58 -11.82
N TRP A 66 0.21 -33.18 -11.93
CA TRP A 66 -0.52 -33.43 -13.19
C TRP A 66 -2.04 -33.39 -12.97
N ALA A 67 -2.62 -32.22 -12.69
CA ALA A 67 -4.05 -31.99 -12.88
C ALA A 67 -4.24 -30.93 -13.98
N ARG A 68 -3.68 -31.23 -15.16
CA ARG A 68 -4.02 -30.60 -16.43
C ARG A 68 -5.49 -30.89 -16.69
N LYS A 69 -6.32 -29.86 -16.84
CA LYS A 69 -7.63 -30.04 -17.49
C LYS A 69 -7.36 -30.42 -18.94
N THR A 70 -7.71 -31.65 -19.30
CA THR A 70 -7.83 -32.07 -20.69
C THR A 70 -8.95 -31.26 -21.32
N ALA A 71 -8.59 -30.17 -22.00
CA ALA A 71 -9.36 -29.69 -23.15
C ALA A 71 -8.78 -30.41 -24.37
N THR A 72 -9.53 -31.34 -24.94
CA THR A 72 -9.31 -31.75 -26.31
C THR A 72 -9.54 -30.51 -27.17
N ASN A 73 -8.47 -29.90 -27.67
CA ASN A 73 -8.30 -29.50 -29.06
C ASN A 73 -6.96 -28.76 -29.23
N SER A 74 -6.20 -29.26 -30.20
CA SER A 74 -5.00 -28.69 -30.82
C SER A 74 -3.80 -28.41 -29.91
N ALA A 75 -2.72 -29.14 -30.18
CA ALA A 75 -1.38 -28.76 -29.77
C ALA A 75 -1.06 -27.34 -30.26
N ALA A 76 -1.24 -26.34 -29.40
CA ALA A 76 -0.46 -25.13 -29.45
C ALA A 76 0.69 -25.35 -28.46
N VAL A 77 1.89 -25.43 -28.99
CA VAL A 77 3.14 -25.35 -28.23
C VAL A 77 3.05 -24.07 -27.39
N ALA A 78 2.93 -24.21 -26.07
CA ALA A 78 3.22 -23.10 -25.17
C ALA A 78 4.74 -22.92 -25.20
N THR A 79 5.23 -22.22 -26.23
CA THR A 79 6.47 -21.47 -26.12
C THR A 79 6.29 -20.58 -24.91
N GLY A 80 7.21 -20.69 -23.93
CA GLY A 80 7.46 -19.60 -23.01
C GLY A 80 7.86 -18.42 -23.87
N GLN A 81 6.86 -17.66 -24.29
CA GLN A 81 7.06 -16.49 -25.08
C GLN A 81 7.58 -15.47 -24.08
N GLU A 82 8.89 -15.28 -24.10
CA GLU A 82 9.51 -14.02 -23.74
C GLU A 82 8.54 -12.91 -24.18
N GLU A 83 8.16 -12.02 -23.25
CA GLU A 83 7.34 -10.85 -23.60
C GLU A 83 8.13 -10.06 -24.64
N VAL A 84 7.87 -10.34 -25.93
CA VAL A 84 8.52 -9.65 -27.02
C VAL A 84 7.94 -8.25 -27.03
N VAL A 85 8.74 -7.27 -26.63
CA VAL A 85 8.40 -5.86 -26.76
C VAL A 85 8.09 -5.60 -28.23
N ALA A 86 6.85 -5.24 -28.54
CA ALA A 86 6.40 -5.09 -29.93
C ALA A 86 6.88 -3.79 -30.60
N VAL A 87 7.60 -2.95 -29.85
CA VAL A 87 8.09 -1.63 -30.26
C VAL A 87 9.55 -1.49 -29.84
N ASP A 88 10.40 -0.97 -30.72
CA ASP A 88 11.78 -0.69 -30.36
C ASP A 88 11.87 0.51 -29.41
N PRO A 89 12.72 0.45 -28.36
CA PRO A 89 12.90 1.57 -27.46
C PRO A 89 13.63 2.72 -28.15
N VAL A 90 13.26 3.95 -27.78
CA VAL A 90 13.94 5.16 -28.24
C VAL A 90 15.24 5.32 -27.44
N ALA A 91 16.35 5.45 -28.15
CA ALA A 91 17.66 5.65 -27.55
C ALA A 91 17.72 6.97 -26.76
N LEU A 92 18.40 6.94 -25.61
CA LEU A 92 18.70 8.15 -24.85
C LEU A 92 19.61 9.09 -25.65
N PRO A 93 19.56 10.41 -25.40
CA PRO A 93 20.52 11.34 -25.97
C PRO A 93 21.95 10.98 -25.55
N SER A 94 22.94 11.28 -26.39
CA SER A 94 24.35 10.93 -26.12
C SER A 94 24.93 11.61 -24.87
N ASN A 95 24.31 12.70 -24.44
CA ASN A 95 24.64 13.46 -23.25
C ASN A 95 23.64 13.24 -22.09
N ALA A 96 22.94 12.10 -22.07
CA ALA A 96 21.98 11.76 -21.04
C ALA A 96 22.55 11.90 -19.62
N THR A 97 21.76 12.45 -18.71
CA THR A 97 22.10 12.58 -17.29
C THR A 97 22.08 11.23 -16.59
N ASP A 98 22.51 11.20 -15.33
CA ASP A 98 22.50 9.96 -14.57
C ASP A 98 21.08 9.50 -14.24
N LEU A 99 20.12 10.42 -14.04
CA LEU A 99 18.71 10.04 -13.89
C LEU A 99 18.11 9.51 -15.20
N GLU A 100 18.45 10.07 -16.35
CA GLU A 100 17.97 9.51 -17.63
C GLU A 100 18.48 8.09 -17.86
N LYS A 101 19.73 7.80 -17.45
CA LYS A 101 20.33 6.46 -17.59
C LYS A 101 19.68 5.39 -16.70
N ILE A 102 19.02 5.77 -15.60
CA ILE A 102 18.30 4.78 -14.78
C ILE A 102 16.98 4.34 -15.42
N LEU A 103 16.47 5.09 -16.41
CA LEU A 103 15.26 4.71 -17.15
C LEU A 103 15.61 3.57 -18.11
N PRO A 104 15.15 2.34 -17.87
CA PRO A 104 15.55 1.20 -18.67
C PRO A 104 15.03 1.32 -20.10
N ASP A 105 15.74 0.75 -21.08
CA ASP A 105 15.25 0.63 -22.45
C ASP A 105 13.91 -0.12 -22.48
N THR A 106 13.79 -1.15 -21.64
CA THR A 106 12.58 -1.96 -21.53
C THR A 106 12.23 -2.28 -20.07
N VAL A 107 10.94 -2.36 -19.79
CA VAL A 107 10.39 -2.79 -18.50
C VAL A 107 9.32 -3.83 -18.81
N GLY A 108 9.60 -5.13 -18.67
CA GLY A 108 8.69 -6.18 -19.18
C GLY A 108 8.37 -5.98 -20.67
N SER A 109 7.08 -5.99 -21.04
CA SER A 109 6.60 -5.68 -22.41
C SER A 109 6.71 -4.22 -22.87
N TYR A 110 7.21 -3.31 -22.03
CA TYR A 110 7.18 -1.89 -22.31
C TYR A 110 8.51 -1.37 -22.85
N ALA A 111 8.49 -0.69 -24.00
CA ALA A 111 9.65 0.00 -24.57
C ALA A 111 9.68 1.47 -24.11
N ARG A 112 10.83 1.98 -23.70
CA ARG A 112 11.00 3.39 -23.36
C ARG A 112 10.81 4.26 -24.60
N GLY A 113 9.93 5.24 -24.51
CA GLY A 113 9.79 6.31 -25.50
C GLY A 113 10.85 7.39 -25.37
N GLU A 114 10.61 8.52 -26.02
CA GLU A 114 11.45 9.71 -25.88
C GLU A 114 11.37 10.24 -24.43
N VAL A 115 12.53 10.51 -23.84
CA VAL A 115 12.64 11.17 -22.53
C VAL A 115 12.63 12.67 -22.73
N LYS A 116 11.66 13.36 -22.12
CA LYS A 116 11.42 14.80 -22.30
C LYS A 116 11.56 15.52 -20.99
N SER A 117 12.25 16.65 -20.96
CA SER A 117 12.21 17.53 -19.80
C SER A 117 10.79 18.01 -19.54
N THR A 118 10.43 18.15 -18.27
CA THR A 118 9.13 18.69 -17.85
C THR A 118 9.34 19.75 -16.77
N THR A 119 8.26 20.42 -16.37
CA THR A 119 8.27 21.43 -15.30
C THR A 119 7.12 21.22 -14.30
N VAL A 120 6.53 20.02 -14.28
CA VAL A 120 5.32 19.74 -13.48
C VAL A 120 5.60 19.77 -11.98
N TRP A 121 6.83 19.53 -11.55
CA TRP A 121 7.27 19.58 -10.16
C TRP A 121 8.21 20.73 -9.87
N GLN A 122 8.34 21.72 -10.77
CA GLN A 122 9.22 22.87 -10.58
C GLN A 122 9.02 23.59 -9.23
N SER A 123 7.79 23.65 -8.69
CA SER A 123 7.52 24.26 -7.38
C SER A 123 8.11 23.49 -6.19
N ALA A 124 8.48 22.22 -6.40
CA ALA A 124 9.20 21.40 -5.44
C ALA A 124 10.73 21.44 -5.66
N GLU A 125 11.21 22.26 -6.60
CA GLU A 125 12.64 22.50 -6.87
C GLU A 125 13.48 21.22 -7.11
N PRO A 126 13.06 20.33 -8.04
CA PRO A 126 13.90 19.20 -8.42
C PRO A 126 15.20 19.68 -9.08
N VAL A 127 16.27 18.88 -8.94
CA VAL A 127 17.53 19.06 -9.67
C VAL A 127 17.31 18.83 -11.16
N GLU A 128 16.55 17.79 -11.48
CA GLU A 128 16.13 17.42 -12.82
C GLU A 128 14.80 16.65 -12.75
N GLU A 129 13.98 16.80 -13.79
CA GLU A 129 12.69 16.13 -13.93
C GLU A 129 12.38 15.82 -15.39
N TYR A 130 11.79 14.66 -15.63
CA TYR A 130 11.50 14.14 -16.96
C TYR A 130 10.13 13.47 -17.03
N GLU A 131 9.53 13.51 -18.21
CA GLU A 131 8.40 12.70 -18.60
C GLU A 131 8.81 11.72 -19.69
N VAL A 132 8.36 10.47 -19.59
CA VAL A 132 8.58 9.43 -20.59
C VAL A 132 7.33 8.56 -20.71
N THR A 133 7.01 8.17 -21.95
CA THR A 133 5.97 7.19 -22.23
C THR A 133 6.62 5.83 -22.45
N TYR A 134 6.21 4.83 -21.67
CA TYR A 134 6.57 3.44 -21.87
C TYR A 134 5.49 2.76 -22.69
N MET A 135 5.85 2.28 -23.89
CA MET A 135 4.93 1.89 -24.94
C MET A 135 4.89 0.39 -25.16
N THR A 136 3.72 -0.14 -25.51
CA THR A 136 3.56 -1.55 -25.92
C THR A 136 3.23 -1.71 -27.41
N GLY A 137 2.96 -0.61 -28.10
CA GLY A 137 2.36 -0.59 -29.44
C GLY A 137 0.82 -0.52 -29.41
N ASP A 138 0.21 -0.74 -28.24
CA ASP A 138 -1.19 -0.41 -27.94
C ASP A 138 -1.24 0.77 -26.97
N SER A 139 -1.65 1.93 -27.47
CA SER A 139 -1.69 3.17 -26.68
C SER A 139 -2.66 3.13 -25.49
N SER A 140 -3.58 2.16 -25.44
CA SER A 140 -4.46 1.97 -24.29
C SER A 140 -3.76 1.29 -23.09
N ALA A 141 -2.61 0.66 -23.34
CA ALA A 141 -1.80 -0.03 -22.34
C ALA A 141 -0.56 0.75 -21.92
N ASP A 142 -0.21 1.83 -22.63
CA ASP A 142 0.97 2.65 -22.36
C ASP A 142 0.99 3.23 -20.92
N ILE A 143 2.20 3.44 -20.42
CA ILE A 143 2.47 4.04 -19.11
C ILE A 143 3.08 5.42 -19.31
N GLN A 144 2.43 6.44 -18.75
CA GLN A 144 3.05 7.76 -18.58
C GLN A 144 3.83 7.75 -17.27
N LEU A 145 5.15 7.96 -17.34
CA LEU A 145 6.02 8.08 -16.19
C LEU A 145 6.55 9.52 -16.09
N THR A 146 6.37 10.13 -14.93
CA THR A 146 7.12 11.31 -14.51
C THR A 146 8.16 10.88 -13.47
N VAL A 147 9.40 11.29 -13.65
CA VAL A 147 10.51 11.02 -12.73
C VAL A 147 11.22 12.32 -12.40
N GLY A 148 11.70 12.45 -11.16
CA GLY A 148 12.45 13.60 -10.70
C GLY A 148 13.46 13.21 -9.63
N GLN A 149 14.50 14.01 -9.50
CA GLN A 149 15.53 13.86 -8.48
C GLN A 149 15.70 15.15 -7.69
N TRP A 150 15.94 15.00 -6.39
CA TRP A 150 16.21 16.09 -5.46
C TRP A 150 17.62 16.02 -4.89
N THR A 151 18.09 17.14 -4.37
CA THR A 151 19.41 17.25 -3.74
C THR A 151 19.56 16.40 -2.46
N ALA A 152 18.45 16.05 -1.81
CA ALA A 152 18.44 15.26 -0.59
C ALA A 152 17.15 14.45 -0.45
N SER A 153 17.24 13.33 0.27
CA SER A 153 16.11 12.39 0.42
C SER A 153 14.89 13.00 1.11
N GLN A 154 15.10 13.98 2.00
CA GLN A 154 13.99 14.68 2.67
C GLN A 154 13.07 15.39 1.66
N TYR A 155 13.63 16.03 0.63
CA TYR A 155 12.86 16.79 -0.36
C TYR A 155 12.12 15.86 -1.32
N ALA A 156 12.75 14.77 -1.74
CA ALA A 156 12.09 13.72 -2.49
C ALA A 156 10.90 13.13 -1.71
N LYS A 157 11.09 12.87 -0.40
CA LYS A 157 10.02 12.38 0.48
C LYS A 157 8.88 13.38 0.65
N GLU A 158 9.18 14.68 0.74
CA GLU A 158 8.15 15.73 0.78
C GLU A 158 7.32 15.74 -0.51
N GLN A 159 7.97 15.63 -1.67
CA GLN A 159 7.26 15.54 -2.94
C GLN A 159 6.41 14.26 -3.03
N TYR A 160 6.97 13.12 -2.64
CA TYR A 160 6.22 11.86 -2.55
C TYR A 160 4.95 12.03 -1.71
N ASN A 161 5.07 12.56 -0.49
CA ASN A 161 3.92 12.76 0.41
C ASN A 161 2.89 13.73 -0.19
N SER A 162 3.35 14.79 -0.86
CA SER A 162 2.48 15.74 -1.57
C SER A 162 1.67 15.05 -2.67
N LEU A 163 2.33 14.21 -3.49
CA LEU A 163 1.66 13.42 -4.53
C LEU A 163 0.61 12.47 -3.94
N ILE A 164 0.95 11.73 -2.88
CA ILE A 164 -0.01 10.84 -2.20
C ILE A 164 -1.20 11.62 -1.63
N HIS A 165 -0.95 12.77 -0.98
CA HIS A 165 -2.00 13.62 -0.46
C HIS A 165 -2.96 14.10 -1.57
N ASN A 166 -2.40 14.53 -2.71
CA ASN A 166 -3.18 15.02 -3.85
C ASN A 166 -3.99 13.93 -4.55
N LEU A 167 -3.59 12.66 -4.46
CA LEU A 167 -4.38 11.53 -4.96
C LEU A 167 -5.68 11.34 -4.18
N ASN A 168 -5.74 11.82 -2.92
CA ASN A 168 -6.94 11.92 -2.08
C ASN A 168 -7.82 10.66 -2.13
N SER A 169 -7.19 9.49 -2.00
CA SER A 169 -7.85 8.19 -2.04
C SER A 169 -7.05 7.18 -1.22
N GLU A 170 -7.71 6.13 -0.74
CA GLU A 170 -7.02 5.03 -0.08
C GLU A 170 -6.10 4.29 -1.06
N ALA A 171 -4.92 3.91 -0.59
CA ALA A 171 -4.02 3.07 -1.34
C ALA A 171 -4.61 1.67 -1.51
N THR A 172 -4.56 1.16 -2.73
CA THR A 172 -4.92 -0.22 -3.09
C THR A 172 -3.79 -1.21 -2.82
N ALA A 173 -2.56 -0.72 -2.77
CA ALA A 173 -1.37 -1.47 -2.38
C ALA A 173 -0.31 -0.51 -1.84
N THR A 174 0.49 -0.95 -0.88
CA THR A 174 1.62 -0.20 -0.34
C THR A 174 2.79 -1.16 -0.11
N GLY A 175 4.01 -0.65 -0.06
CA GLY A 175 5.17 -1.48 0.25
C GLY A 175 6.49 -0.74 0.27
N LYS A 176 7.57 -1.53 0.34
CA LYS A 176 8.96 -1.06 0.37
C LYS A 176 9.57 -1.12 -1.02
N VAL A 177 10.45 -0.18 -1.33
CA VAL A 177 11.32 -0.19 -2.50
C VAL A 177 12.71 -0.61 -2.06
N ASN A 178 13.27 -1.63 -2.72
CA ASN A 178 14.60 -2.15 -2.42
C ASN A 178 15.53 -1.99 -3.63
N VAL A 179 16.61 -1.23 -3.49
CA VAL A 179 17.65 -1.05 -4.52
C VAL A 179 18.89 -1.81 -4.09
N GLY A 180 19.35 -2.74 -4.92
CA GLY A 180 20.52 -3.58 -4.59
C GLY A 180 20.38 -4.39 -3.28
N GLY A 181 19.15 -4.74 -2.89
CA GLY A 181 18.85 -5.49 -1.66
C GLY A 181 18.70 -4.64 -0.40
N ASN A 182 18.84 -3.32 -0.49
CA ASN A 182 18.64 -2.40 0.64
C ASN A 182 17.29 -1.70 0.52
N GLU A 183 16.57 -1.55 1.64
CA GLU A 183 15.36 -0.73 1.68
C GLU A 183 15.73 0.75 1.53
N THR A 184 15.36 1.34 0.39
CA THR A 184 15.70 2.73 0.03
C THR A 184 14.49 3.66 -0.03
N GLY A 185 13.28 3.12 0.07
CA GLY A 185 12.06 3.93 0.11
C GLY A 185 10.77 3.12 0.12
N THR A 186 9.68 3.73 -0.32
CA THR A 186 8.34 3.13 -0.31
C THR A 186 7.57 3.42 -1.59
N TYR A 187 6.50 2.65 -1.80
CA TYR A 187 5.55 2.88 -2.88
C TYR A 187 4.11 2.76 -2.39
N GLU A 188 3.21 3.44 -3.10
CA GLU A 188 1.76 3.30 -2.97
C GLU A 188 1.08 3.31 -4.34
N ILE A 189 0.05 2.46 -4.50
CA ILE A 189 -0.76 2.37 -5.71
C ILE A 189 -2.17 2.85 -5.40
N HIS A 190 -2.66 3.84 -6.15
CA HIS A 190 -3.98 4.44 -5.99
C HIS A 190 -4.80 4.38 -7.28
N PRO A 191 -6.14 4.50 -7.22
CA PRO A 191 -6.95 4.83 -8.38
C PRO A 191 -6.60 6.24 -8.87
N ALA A 192 -6.46 6.44 -10.19
CA ALA A 192 -6.18 7.77 -10.72
C ALA A 192 -7.33 8.76 -10.39
N PRO A 193 -7.04 10.04 -10.09
CA PRO A 193 -8.06 11.03 -9.73
C PRO A 193 -9.04 11.27 -10.89
N ASP A 194 -8.52 11.45 -12.11
CA ASP A 194 -9.30 11.89 -13.28
C ASP A 194 -10.00 10.74 -14.02
N ASN A 195 -9.46 9.52 -13.95
CA ASN A 195 -10.03 8.36 -14.62
C ASN A 195 -9.89 7.11 -13.75
N LYS A 196 -10.97 6.69 -13.09
CA LYS A 196 -10.98 5.53 -12.18
C LYS A 196 -10.77 4.16 -12.86
N LYS A 197 -10.72 4.12 -14.21
CA LYS A 197 -10.26 2.94 -14.96
C LYS A 197 -8.73 2.80 -14.96
N ASN A 198 -8.04 3.89 -14.63
CA ASN A 198 -6.59 3.95 -14.49
C ASN A 198 -6.18 3.85 -13.02
N SER A 199 -4.91 3.49 -12.83
CA SER A 199 -4.20 3.55 -11.55
C SER A 199 -3.01 4.48 -11.67
N VAL A 200 -2.52 4.88 -10.51
CA VAL A 200 -1.27 5.59 -10.32
C VAL A 200 -0.42 4.77 -9.36
N VAL A 201 0.85 4.59 -9.65
CA VAL A 201 1.84 4.17 -8.65
C VAL A 201 2.80 5.32 -8.42
N VAL A 202 3.00 5.66 -7.16
CA VAL A 202 4.01 6.63 -6.74
C VAL A 202 5.02 5.88 -5.90
N TRP A 203 6.30 6.04 -6.21
CA TRP A 203 7.37 5.44 -5.42
C TRP A 203 8.56 6.37 -5.34
N HIS A 204 9.37 6.17 -4.31
CA HIS A 204 10.59 6.95 -4.13
C HIS A 204 11.73 6.04 -3.63
N ASN A 205 12.96 6.41 -3.93
CA ASN A 205 14.17 5.79 -3.41
C ASN A 205 15.22 6.87 -3.13
N GLU A 206 15.54 7.07 -1.86
CA GLU A 206 16.40 8.15 -1.39
C GLU A 206 16.01 9.50 -2.00
N THR A 207 16.71 9.94 -3.05
CA THR A 207 16.58 11.24 -3.71
C THR A 207 15.69 11.27 -4.95
N ALA A 208 15.22 10.12 -5.46
CA ALA A 208 14.37 10.08 -6.65
C ALA A 208 12.91 9.76 -6.31
N VAL A 209 12.00 10.35 -7.08
CA VAL A 209 10.56 10.08 -7.02
C VAL A 209 10.07 9.77 -8.43
N MET A 210 9.21 8.78 -8.53
CA MET A 210 8.57 8.35 -9.75
C MET A 210 7.05 8.32 -9.57
N TYR A 211 6.35 8.73 -10.60
CA TYR A 211 4.89 8.78 -10.67
C TYR A 211 4.45 8.20 -12.01
N ALA A 212 3.87 6.99 -11.99
CA ALA A 212 3.43 6.32 -13.22
C ALA A 212 1.92 6.17 -13.27
N VAL A 213 1.33 6.48 -14.43
CA VAL A 213 -0.11 6.41 -14.68
C VAL A 213 -0.39 5.52 -15.89
N GLY A 214 -1.41 4.67 -15.77
CA GLY A 214 -1.92 3.87 -16.87
C GLY A 214 -3.12 3.02 -16.45
N SER A 215 -3.52 2.05 -17.26
CA SER A 215 -4.57 1.10 -16.86
C SER A 215 -4.15 0.32 -15.60
N LYS A 216 -5.10 -0.16 -14.79
CA LYS A 216 -4.79 -0.88 -13.53
C LYS A 216 -3.84 -2.06 -13.73
N ASN A 217 -4.07 -2.86 -14.77
CA ASN A 217 -3.22 -4.00 -15.10
C ASN A 217 -1.85 -3.54 -15.59
N ALA A 218 -1.81 -2.49 -16.41
CA ALA A 218 -0.55 -1.95 -16.93
C ALA A 218 0.35 -1.44 -15.79
N VAL A 219 -0.20 -0.67 -14.85
CA VAL A 219 0.57 -0.12 -13.72
C VAL A 219 1.14 -1.23 -12.84
N ASN A 220 0.34 -2.25 -12.52
CA ASN A 220 0.83 -3.38 -11.72
C ASN A 220 1.94 -4.16 -12.43
N ASN A 221 1.77 -4.43 -13.73
CA ASN A 221 2.76 -5.16 -14.52
C ASN A 221 4.04 -4.35 -14.70
N PHE A 222 3.91 -3.05 -15.01
CA PHE A 222 5.05 -2.15 -15.18
C PHE A 222 5.87 -2.05 -13.90
N PHE A 223 5.21 -1.73 -12.78
CA PHE A 223 5.89 -1.59 -11.49
C PHE A 223 6.57 -2.88 -11.03
N ALA A 224 5.92 -4.04 -11.21
CA ALA A 224 6.50 -5.33 -10.82
C ALA A 224 7.75 -5.73 -11.63
N ASN A 225 7.90 -5.19 -12.84
CA ASN A 225 9.04 -5.45 -13.71
C ASN A 225 10.05 -4.30 -13.75
N PHE A 226 9.79 -3.19 -13.04
CA PHE A 226 10.70 -2.06 -13.01
C PHE A 226 11.98 -2.49 -12.27
N PRO A 227 13.17 -2.34 -12.87
CA PRO A 227 14.40 -2.75 -12.22
C PRO A 227 14.76 -1.79 -11.10
N TYR A 228 15.19 -2.35 -9.97
CA TYR A 228 15.66 -1.63 -8.78
C TYR A 228 17.10 -2.04 -8.43
#